data_AF-A0A4R0RSC5-F1
#
_entry.id   AF-A0A4R0RSC5-F1
#
_cell.length_a   1.000
_cell.length_b   1.000
_cell.length_c   1.000
_cell.angle_alpha   90.00
_cell.angle_beta   90.00
_cell.angle_gamma   90.00
#
_symmetry.space_group_name_H-M   'P 1'
#
loop_
_entity.id
_entity.type
_entity.pdbx_description
1 polymer ?
#
loop_
_entity_poly.entity_id
_entity_poly.type
_entity_poly.pdbx_seq_one_letter_code
_entity_poly.pdbx_strand_id
1 'polypeptide(L)'
;MFRLPTHLESFVPPPTEQVPQTRPWRGSFMLSSPSSPPVSSHTMIYCSAAETEGDNEVEKWPTQFLVQILTHRPLLQELQQWVKHSDAVPMCMFMPDRLPNIGAHRENLAAFQSLAKTLHDNQFIAIAPWNAPDRLSGGGLILYPTVTSQALLVGAVFLQTQFPDFLGINSRSHVMVMPVPRGLSYSPSGSAATPNIAASQRHARGGGHAR
;
A
#
# COMPACT_ATOMS: atom_id res chain seq x y z
N MET A 1 40.92 7.36 44.84
CA MET A 1 39.48 7.22 45.11
C MET A 1 38.72 7.95 44.00
N PHE A 2 38.20 7.20 43.02
CA PHE A 2 37.44 7.75 41.89
C PHE A 2 35.96 7.80 42.28
N ARG A 3 35.31 8.96 42.15
CA ARG A 3 33.85 9.09 42.25
C ARG A 3 33.29 9.22 40.83
N LEU A 4 32.54 8.21 40.39
CA LEU A 4 31.77 8.30 39.15
C LEU A 4 30.57 9.24 39.36
N PRO A 5 30.27 10.17 38.44
CA PRO A 5 29.04 10.94 38.48
C PRO A 5 27.82 10.04 38.20
N THR A 6 26.99 9.82 39.22
CA THR A 6 25.66 9.21 39.12
C THR A 6 24.62 10.30 38.88
N HIS A 7 24.48 10.79 37.66
CA HIS A 7 23.33 11.62 37.26
C HIS A 7 22.92 11.26 35.82
N LEU A 8 22.34 10.07 35.67
CA LEU A 8 21.52 9.68 34.50
C LEU A 8 20.03 9.76 34.86
N GLU A 9 19.65 10.71 35.72
CA GLU A 9 18.25 10.88 36.09
C GLU A 9 17.58 11.82 35.07
N SER A 10 16.68 11.22 34.30
CA SER A 10 15.60 11.85 33.55
C SER A 10 15.96 12.56 32.23
N PHE A 11 16.24 11.75 31.20
CA PHE A 11 16.00 12.14 29.79
C PHE A 11 14.51 12.11 29.41
N VAL A 12 13.59 12.04 30.39
CA VAL A 12 12.17 12.21 30.11
C VAL A 12 11.90 13.72 30.13
N PRO A 13 11.60 14.35 28.98
CA PRO A 13 11.26 15.77 28.98
C PRO A 13 10.05 16.00 29.88
N PRO A 14 10.01 17.13 30.62
CA PRO A 14 8.88 17.48 31.47
C PRO A 14 7.58 17.42 30.64
N PRO A 15 6.43 17.04 31.24
CA PRO A 15 5.18 16.84 30.50
C PRO A 15 4.75 18.01 29.61
N THR A 16 5.17 19.23 29.94
CA THR A 16 4.94 20.46 29.15
C THR A 16 5.76 20.55 27.86
N GLU A 17 6.87 19.80 27.77
CA GLU A 17 7.74 19.71 26.59
C GLU A 17 7.51 18.43 25.79
N GLN A 18 6.54 17.60 26.20
CA GLN A 18 6.15 16.42 25.43
C GLN A 18 5.36 16.87 24.20
N VAL A 19 6.05 16.93 23.05
CA VAL A 19 5.40 17.10 21.75
C VAL A 19 4.47 15.90 21.53
N PRO A 20 3.21 16.11 21.09
CA PRO A 20 2.33 15.02 20.71
C PRO A 20 3.04 14.13 19.69
N GLN A 21 3.38 12.91 20.10
CA GLN A 21 4.05 11.96 19.22
C GLN A 21 3.06 11.58 18.12
N THR A 22 3.37 11.92 16.86
CA THR A 22 2.54 11.53 15.73
C THR A 22 2.46 10.01 15.69
N ARG A 23 1.24 9.48 15.61
CA ARG A 23 1.04 8.04 15.57
C ARG A 23 1.58 7.54 14.23
N PRO A 24 2.50 6.55 14.19
CA PRO A 24 2.97 5.99 12.93
C PRO A 24 1.79 5.41 12.15
N TRP A 25 1.78 5.62 10.83
CA TRP A 25 0.79 4.98 9.97
C TRP A 25 0.90 3.46 10.10
N ARG A 26 -0.26 2.79 10.13
CA ARG A 26 -0.37 1.34 10.15
C ARG A 26 -1.39 0.90 9.13
N GLY A 27 -1.02 -0.08 8.31
CA GLY A 27 -1.90 -0.60 7.30
C GLY A 27 -1.36 -1.86 6.65
N SER A 28 -1.77 -2.11 5.41
CA SER A 28 -1.41 -3.32 4.69
C SER A 28 -1.05 -3.07 3.23
N PHE A 29 -0.09 -3.85 2.74
CA PHE A 29 0.24 -4.01 1.34
C PHE A 29 -0.44 -5.27 0.82
N MET A 30 -1.27 -5.12 -0.22
CA MET A 30 -1.85 -6.23 -0.96
C MET A 30 -1.06 -6.42 -2.25
N LEU A 31 -0.27 -7.49 -2.30
CA LEU A 31 0.52 -7.83 -3.47
C LEU A 31 -0.33 -8.59 -4.48
N SER A 32 -0.37 -8.09 -5.72
CA SER A 32 -0.97 -8.79 -6.85
C SER A 32 0.10 -9.59 -7.58
N SER A 33 -0.03 -10.93 -7.59
CA SER A 33 0.88 -11.78 -8.38
C SER A 33 0.39 -11.85 -9.83
N PRO A 34 1.18 -11.44 -10.83
CA PRO A 34 0.77 -11.50 -12.23
C PRO A 34 0.71 -12.95 -12.77
N SER A 35 1.30 -13.92 -12.06
CA SER A 35 1.40 -15.32 -12.49
C SER A 35 0.38 -16.27 -11.86
N SER A 36 -0.47 -15.78 -10.94
CA SER A 36 -1.46 -16.62 -10.25
C SER A 36 -2.81 -16.56 -10.99
N PRO A 37 -3.49 -17.70 -11.22
CA PRO A 37 -4.85 -17.71 -11.76
C PRO A 37 -5.80 -16.89 -10.86
N PRO A 38 -6.92 -16.38 -11.40
CA PRO A 38 -7.77 -15.36 -10.76
C PRO A 38 -8.42 -15.75 -9.42
N VAL A 39 -8.17 -16.95 -8.90
CA VAL A 39 -8.95 -17.52 -7.80
C VAL A 39 -8.35 -17.30 -6.40
N SER A 40 -7.03 -17.38 -6.10
CA SER A 40 -6.69 -17.34 -4.65
C SER A 40 -5.21 -17.24 -4.22
N SER A 41 -4.51 -16.13 -4.46
CA SER A 41 -3.42 -15.78 -3.53
C SER A 41 -3.01 -14.30 -3.63
N HIS A 42 -3.80 -13.41 -3.03
CA HIS A 42 -3.28 -12.10 -2.66
C HIS A 42 -2.47 -12.26 -1.38
N THR A 43 -1.20 -11.88 -1.42
CA THR A 43 -0.39 -11.85 -0.20
C THR A 43 -0.62 -10.51 0.48
N MET A 44 -1.17 -10.54 1.69
CA MET A 44 -1.35 -9.35 2.51
C MET A 44 -0.19 -9.22 3.49
N ILE A 45 0.46 -8.07 3.50
CA ILE A 45 1.59 -7.76 4.38
C ILE A 45 1.19 -6.57 5.24
N TYR A 46 1.16 -6.76 6.56
CA TYR A 46 0.90 -5.72 7.53
C TYR A 46 2.20 -4.96 7.83
N CYS A 47 2.15 -3.64 7.74
CA CYS A 47 3.32 -2.79 7.91
C CYS A 47 2.97 -1.50 8.64
N SER A 48 3.99 -0.90 9.24
CA SER A 48 3.94 0.45 9.78
C SER A 48 4.93 1.34 9.05
N ALA A 49 4.58 2.61 8.87
CA ALA A 49 5.49 3.62 8.34
C ALA A 49 6.01 4.49 9.49
N ALA A 50 7.33 4.63 9.55
CA ALA A 50 8.01 5.64 10.35
C ALA A 50 8.32 6.84 9.46
N GLU A 51 8.02 8.02 9.97
CA GLU A 51 8.31 9.29 9.31
C GLU A 51 9.82 9.56 9.38
N THR A 52 10.43 9.89 8.24
CA THR A 52 11.86 10.22 8.19
C THR A 52 12.13 11.63 7.70
N GLU A 53 11.24 12.22 6.89
CA GLU A 53 11.44 13.58 6.39
C GLU A 53 10.15 14.20 5.82
N GLY A 54 9.80 15.42 6.27
CA GLY A 54 8.71 16.25 5.74
C GLY A 54 7.30 15.91 6.25
N ASP A 55 6.36 16.85 6.04
CA ASP A 55 4.94 16.61 6.33
C ASP A 55 4.37 15.62 5.31
N ASN A 56 4.15 14.40 5.77
CA ASN A 56 3.69 13.29 4.94
C ASN A 56 2.17 13.14 4.94
N GLU A 57 1.43 13.97 5.69
CA GLU A 57 -0.03 13.92 5.86
C GLU A 57 -0.55 12.48 6.04
N VAL A 58 0.14 11.68 6.88
CA VAL A 58 -0.07 10.22 7.02
C VAL A 58 -1.50 9.82 7.37
N GLU A 59 -2.28 10.74 7.96
CA GLU A 59 -3.69 10.56 8.27
C GLU A 59 -4.58 10.43 7.02
N LYS A 60 -4.11 10.92 5.86
CA LYS A 60 -4.82 10.85 4.58
C LYS A 60 -4.55 9.55 3.82
N TRP A 61 -3.55 8.77 4.26
CA TRP A 61 -3.16 7.55 3.57
C TRP A 61 -4.23 6.46 3.72
N PRO A 62 -4.49 5.66 2.67
CA PRO A 62 -5.39 4.53 2.80
C PRO A 62 -4.84 3.51 3.80
N THR A 63 -5.72 2.75 4.46
CA THR A 63 -5.32 1.65 5.35
C THR A 63 -4.79 0.44 4.59
N GLN A 64 -5.06 0.38 3.28
CA GLN A 64 -4.65 -0.71 2.41
C GLN A 64 -4.18 -0.17 1.07
N PHE A 65 -3.00 -0.60 0.66
CA PHE A 65 -2.38 -0.30 -0.62
C PHE A 65 -2.42 -1.52 -1.53
N LEU A 66 -2.86 -1.33 -2.78
CA LEU A 66 -2.63 -2.32 -3.82
C LEU A 66 -1.23 -2.08 -4.39
N VAL A 67 -0.32 -3.01 -4.11
CA VAL A 67 1.09 -2.89 -4.48
C VAL A 67 1.33 -3.64 -5.78
N GLN A 68 1.89 -2.93 -6.76
CA GLN A 68 2.25 -3.46 -8.07
C GLN A 68 3.77 -3.41 -8.23
N ILE A 69 4.39 -4.55 -8.51
CA ILE A 69 5.84 -4.62 -8.76
C ILE A 69 6.08 -4.30 -10.25
N LEU A 70 6.95 -3.32 -10.53
CA LEU A 70 7.33 -2.97 -11.89
C LEU A 70 8.49 -3.86 -12.34
N THR A 71 8.17 -4.90 -13.13
CA THR A 71 9.13 -5.94 -13.55
C THR A 71 9.69 -5.75 -14.97
N HIS A 72 9.35 -4.65 -15.65
CA HIS A 72 9.65 -4.48 -17.07
C HIS A 72 11.12 -4.13 -17.35
N ARG A 73 11.80 -3.44 -16.41
CA ARG A 73 13.22 -3.08 -16.49
C ARG A 73 13.77 -2.81 -15.09
N PRO A 74 15.11 -2.90 -14.88
CA PRO A 74 15.72 -2.47 -13.63
C PRO A 74 15.54 -0.95 -13.49
N LEU A 75 14.77 -0.52 -12.47
CA LEU A 75 14.40 0.88 -12.23
C LEU A 75 15.03 1.45 -10.96
N LEU A 76 15.58 0.59 -10.10
CA LEU A 76 16.03 0.99 -8.76
C LEU A 76 17.10 2.10 -8.81
N GLN A 77 18.11 1.95 -9.68
CA GLN A 77 19.20 2.93 -9.79
C GLN A 77 18.70 4.28 -10.32
N GLU A 78 17.85 4.27 -11.34
CA GLU A 78 17.26 5.48 -11.93
C GLU A 78 16.41 6.22 -10.89
N LEU A 79 15.57 5.49 -10.14
CA LEU A 79 14.79 6.05 -9.04
C LEU A 79 15.68 6.66 -7.96
N GLN A 80 16.72 5.94 -7.51
CA GLN A 80 17.64 6.45 -6.48
C GLN A 80 18.38 7.71 -6.94
N GLN A 81 18.77 7.78 -8.21
CA GLN A 81 19.35 9.00 -8.79
C GLN A 81 18.32 10.12 -8.83
N TRP A 82 17.10 9.84 -9.26
CA TRP A 82 16.03 10.83 -9.30
C TRP A 82 15.69 11.39 -7.91
N VAL A 83 15.54 10.54 -6.89
CA VAL A 83 15.28 10.96 -5.50
C VAL A 83 16.38 11.87 -4.98
N LYS A 84 17.66 11.56 -5.27
CA LYS A 84 18.80 12.40 -4.85
C LYS A 84 18.79 13.81 -5.43
N HIS A 85 18.16 14.02 -6.59
CA HIS A 85 18.04 15.34 -7.22
C HIS A 85 16.70 16.01 -6.95
N SER A 86 15.78 15.32 -6.27
CA SER A 86 14.43 15.81 -6.01
C SER A 86 14.31 16.25 -4.55
N ASP A 87 14.62 17.51 -4.27
CA ASP A 87 14.64 18.08 -2.91
C ASP A 87 13.26 18.12 -2.21
N ALA A 88 12.18 17.77 -2.91
CA ALA A 88 10.81 18.01 -2.48
C ALA A 88 9.95 16.75 -2.31
N VAL A 89 10.53 15.54 -2.37
CA VAL A 89 9.76 14.29 -2.27
C VAL A 89 9.78 13.79 -0.83
N PRO A 90 8.66 13.83 -0.11
CA PRO A 90 8.61 13.31 1.26
C PRO A 90 8.93 11.81 1.29
N MET A 91 9.70 11.42 2.30
CA MET A 91 10.20 10.05 2.45
C MET A 91 9.79 9.44 3.78
N CYS A 92 9.40 8.16 3.73
CA CYS A 92 9.08 7.36 4.89
C CYS A 92 9.77 6.00 4.85
N MET A 93 9.85 5.36 6.01
CA MET A 93 10.40 4.02 6.17
C MET A 93 9.33 3.04 6.58
N PHE A 94 9.10 2.00 5.77
CA PHE A 94 8.19 0.92 6.10
C PHE A 94 8.91 -0.24 6.76
N MET A 95 8.25 -0.82 7.75
CA MET A 95 8.69 -2.00 8.49
C MET A 95 7.51 -2.96 8.72
N PRO A 96 7.76 -4.28 8.82
CA PRO A 96 6.70 -5.24 9.08
C PRO A 96 6.09 -5.02 10.46
N ASP A 97 4.76 -5.02 10.55
CA ASP A 97 4.07 -4.81 11.82
C ASP A 97 4.20 -6.04 12.75
N ARG A 98 4.13 -5.78 14.05
CA ARG A 98 4.16 -6.78 15.11
C ARG A 98 2.74 -7.27 15.39
N LEU A 99 2.39 -8.42 14.82
CA LEU A 99 1.08 -9.02 15.01
C LEU A 99 1.02 -9.75 16.38
N PRO A 100 -0.15 -9.79 17.05
CA PRO A 100 -0.28 -10.46 18.35
C PRO A 100 -0.01 -11.96 18.31
N ASN A 101 -0.33 -12.61 17.19
CA ASN A 101 -0.09 -14.04 16.98
C ASN A 101 1.33 -14.25 16.43
N ILE A 102 2.12 -15.10 17.11
CA ILE A 102 3.53 -15.35 16.75
C ILE A 102 3.66 -15.99 15.36
N GLY A 103 2.78 -16.92 14.99
CA GLY A 103 2.78 -17.56 13.67
C GLY A 103 2.52 -16.53 12.57
N ALA A 104 1.44 -15.76 12.72
CA ALA A 104 1.10 -14.69 11.78
C ALA A 104 2.20 -13.63 11.68
N HIS A 105 2.84 -13.27 12.81
CA HIS A 105 3.96 -12.32 12.80
C HIS A 105 5.16 -12.85 12.01
N ARG A 106 5.50 -14.14 12.16
CA ARG A 106 6.58 -14.78 11.39
C ARG A 106 6.26 -14.83 9.90
N GLU A 107 5.04 -15.16 9.54
CA GLU A 107 4.57 -15.17 8.15
C GLU A 107 4.62 -13.76 7.54
N ASN A 108 4.13 -12.76 8.27
CA ASN A 108 4.16 -11.36 7.86
C ASN A 108 5.58 -10.84 7.65
N LEU A 109 6.48 -11.13 8.59
CA LEU A 109 7.90 -10.78 8.50
C LEU A 109 8.56 -11.46 7.30
N ALA A 110 8.33 -12.76 7.10
CA ALA A 110 8.88 -13.50 5.97
C ALA A 110 8.36 -12.96 4.62
N ALA A 111 7.07 -12.63 4.53
CA ALA A 111 6.49 -12.03 3.33
C ALA A 111 7.07 -10.64 3.03
N PHE A 112 7.23 -9.80 4.05
CA PHE A 112 7.87 -8.49 3.91
C PHE A 112 9.33 -8.59 3.45
N GLN A 113 10.11 -9.47 4.08
CA GLN A 113 11.51 -9.70 3.71
C GLN A 113 11.63 -10.29 2.31
N SER A 114 10.73 -11.20 1.92
CA SER A 114 10.67 -11.74 0.57
C SER A 114 10.41 -10.63 -0.45
N LEU A 115 9.46 -9.72 -0.18
CA LEU A 115 9.20 -8.57 -1.05
C LEU A 115 10.44 -7.70 -1.18
N ALA A 116 11.06 -7.30 -0.06
CA ALA A 116 12.24 -6.44 -0.06
C ALA A 116 13.42 -7.08 -0.82
N LYS A 117 13.64 -8.39 -0.61
CA LYS A 117 14.64 -9.16 -1.33
C LYS A 117 14.35 -9.24 -2.82
N THR A 118 13.11 -9.52 -3.22
CA THR A 118 12.70 -9.55 -4.64
C THR A 118 12.96 -8.22 -5.32
N LEU A 119 12.62 -7.09 -4.68
CA LEU A 119 12.90 -5.77 -5.25
C LEU A 119 14.41 -5.52 -5.37
N HIS A 120 15.19 -5.93 -4.37
CA HIS A 120 16.64 -5.69 -4.33
C HIS A 120 17.38 -6.52 -5.37
N ASP A 121 17.19 -7.84 -5.37
CA ASP A 121 17.91 -8.77 -6.24
C ASP A 121 17.67 -8.47 -7.72
N ASN A 122 16.44 -8.06 -8.07
CA ASN A 122 16.06 -7.81 -9.45
C ASN A 122 16.19 -6.33 -9.86
N GLN A 123 16.66 -5.46 -8.95
CA GLN A 123 16.69 -4.00 -9.16
C GLN A 123 15.32 -3.42 -9.55
N PHE A 124 14.26 -4.02 -9.02
CA PHE A 124 12.87 -3.59 -9.24
C PHE A 124 12.44 -2.57 -8.19
N ILE A 125 11.31 -1.96 -8.49
CA ILE A 125 10.58 -1.10 -7.57
C ILE A 125 9.12 -1.55 -7.53
N ALA A 126 8.41 -1.14 -6.50
CA ALA A 126 6.97 -1.32 -6.40
C ALA A 126 6.28 0.03 -6.35
N ILE A 127 5.05 0.09 -6.85
CA ILE A 127 4.20 1.27 -6.78
C ILE A 127 2.90 0.94 -6.07
N ALA A 128 2.33 1.91 -5.37
CA ALA A 128 1.03 1.82 -4.75
C ALA A 128 0.26 3.12 -4.99
N PRO A 129 -0.54 3.22 -6.07
CA PRO A 129 -1.32 4.41 -6.33
C PRO A 129 -2.36 4.64 -5.22
N TRP A 130 -2.76 5.90 -5.02
CA TRP A 130 -3.92 6.20 -4.18
C TRP A 130 -5.17 5.64 -4.87
N ASN A 131 -5.66 4.48 -4.43
CA ASN A 131 -6.86 3.83 -4.99
C ASN A 131 -8.17 4.56 -4.64
N ALA A 132 -8.14 5.87 -4.45
CA ALA A 132 -9.27 6.67 -4.00
C ALA A 132 -9.67 7.65 -5.11
N PRO A 133 -10.81 7.44 -5.80
CA PRO A 133 -11.27 8.34 -6.85
C PRO A 133 -11.53 9.77 -6.36
N ASP A 134 -11.78 9.94 -5.06
CA ASP A 134 -12.31 11.20 -4.53
C ASP A 134 -11.34 12.01 -3.65
N ARG A 135 -10.11 11.54 -3.35
CA ARG A 135 -9.26 12.20 -2.33
C ARG A 135 -7.84 12.59 -2.77
N LEU A 136 -7.17 11.81 -3.62
CA LEU A 136 -5.81 12.10 -4.04
C LEU A 136 -5.62 11.63 -5.50
N SER A 137 -5.90 12.51 -6.45
CA SER A 137 -5.81 12.18 -7.88
C SER A 137 -4.35 12.14 -8.35
N GLY A 138 -3.93 11.03 -8.94
CA GLY A 138 -2.69 10.92 -9.73
C GLY A 138 -1.41 10.58 -8.94
N GLY A 139 -1.48 10.51 -7.61
CA GLY A 139 -0.33 10.20 -6.75
C GLY A 139 -0.28 8.77 -6.21
N GLY A 140 0.67 8.52 -5.31
CA GLY A 140 0.80 7.26 -4.60
C GLY A 140 2.10 7.13 -3.82
N LEU A 141 2.50 5.89 -3.58
CA LEU A 141 3.80 5.54 -3.03
C LEU A 141 4.66 4.85 -4.08
N ILE A 142 5.95 5.17 -4.10
CA ILE A 142 6.97 4.30 -4.71
C ILE A 142 7.73 3.62 -3.58
N LEU A 143 7.71 2.29 -3.58
CA LEU A 143 8.40 1.44 -2.62
C LEU A 143 9.68 0.88 -3.25
N TYR A 144 10.80 1.03 -2.56
CA TYR A 144 12.07 0.47 -3.00
C TYR A 144 12.93 -0.02 -1.82
N PRO A 145 13.78 -1.02 -2.03
CA PRO A 145 14.55 -1.63 -0.96
C PRO A 145 15.69 -0.72 -0.50
N THR A 146 16.04 -0.82 0.79
CA THR A 146 17.31 -0.26 1.27
C THR A 146 18.47 -1.18 0.89
N VAL A 147 19.67 -0.62 0.74
CA VAL A 147 20.89 -1.41 0.50
C VAL A 147 21.35 -2.13 1.77
N THR A 148 20.96 -1.61 2.95
CA THR A 148 21.48 -2.02 4.25
C THR A 148 20.59 -3.04 4.97
N SER A 149 19.31 -3.16 4.58
CA SER A 149 18.34 -3.99 5.30
C SER A 149 17.22 -4.53 4.41
N GLN A 150 16.94 -5.82 4.56
CA GLN A 150 15.74 -6.47 4.00
C GLN A 150 14.52 -6.34 4.92
N ALA A 151 14.70 -5.83 6.14
CA ALA A 151 13.62 -5.58 7.09
C ALA A 151 13.00 -4.18 6.92
N LEU A 152 13.49 -3.39 5.96
CA LEU A 152 13.06 -2.03 5.71
C LEU A 152 12.83 -1.80 4.21
N LEU A 153 11.75 -1.08 3.91
CA LEU A 153 11.48 -0.51 2.60
C LEU A 153 11.42 0.99 2.72
N VAL A 154 11.93 1.68 1.71
CA VAL A 154 11.80 3.13 1.58
C VAL A 154 10.54 3.42 0.77
N GLY A 155 9.76 4.39 1.22
CA GLY A 155 8.61 4.92 0.51
C GLY A 155 8.85 6.37 0.11
N ALA A 156 8.86 6.66 -1.19
CA ALA A 156 8.73 8.02 -1.71
C ALA A 156 7.24 8.34 -1.88
N VAL A 157 6.78 9.44 -1.29
CA VAL A 157 5.36 9.77 -1.13
C VAL A 157 4.97 10.88 -2.12
N PHE A 158 3.91 10.64 -2.88
CA PHE A 158 3.41 11.56 -3.89
C PHE A 158 1.97 11.93 -3.55
N LEU A 159 1.76 12.91 -2.66
CA LEU A 159 0.40 13.26 -2.21
C LEU A 159 -0.44 13.90 -3.33
N GLN A 160 0.13 14.86 -4.04
CA GLN A 160 -0.56 15.66 -5.07
C GLN A 160 0.19 15.68 -6.41
N THR A 161 1.38 15.10 -6.45
CA THR A 161 2.23 15.01 -7.63
C THR A 161 2.02 13.68 -8.33
N GLN A 162 2.20 13.68 -9.65
CA GLN A 162 2.17 12.45 -10.42
C GLN A 162 3.46 11.64 -10.22
N PHE A 163 3.37 10.34 -10.47
CA PHE A 163 4.57 9.52 -10.58
C PHE A 163 5.50 10.00 -11.71
N PRO A 164 6.82 9.86 -11.56
CA PRO A 164 7.77 10.25 -12.60
C PRO A 164 7.53 9.50 -13.92
N ASP A 165 7.69 10.20 -15.04
CA ASP A 165 7.38 9.66 -16.38
C ASP A 165 8.25 8.46 -16.76
N PHE A 166 9.48 8.37 -16.24
CA PHE A 166 10.37 7.24 -16.50
C PHE A 166 9.83 5.91 -15.96
N LEU A 167 8.81 5.92 -15.10
CA LEU A 167 8.13 4.70 -14.67
C LEU A 167 7.22 4.11 -15.75
N GLY A 168 6.89 4.88 -16.80
CA GLY A 168 6.05 4.44 -17.92
C GLY A 168 4.58 4.20 -17.56
N ILE A 169 4.17 4.55 -16.35
CA ILE A 169 2.81 4.28 -15.82
C ILE A 169 1.76 5.15 -16.55
N ASN A 170 2.13 6.37 -16.91
CA ASN A 170 1.24 7.37 -17.50
C ASN A 170 0.86 7.10 -18.98
N SER A 171 1.46 6.08 -19.61
CA SER A 171 1.35 5.84 -21.06
C SER A 171 0.10 5.06 -21.50
N ARG A 172 -0.80 4.67 -20.60
CA ARG A 172 -1.95 3.77 -20.91
C ARG A 172 -3.35 4.34 -20.70
N SER A 173 -3.53 5.66 -20.81
CA SER A 173 -4.86 6.25 -20.93
C SER A 173 -5.00 7.20 -22.11
N HIS A 174 -4.50 6.79 -23.28
CA HIS A 174 -5.32 7.04 -24.47
C HIS A 174 -6.55 6.14 -24.34
N VAL A 175 -7.57 6.63 -23.65
CA VAL A 175 -8.94 6.26 -23.97
C VAL A 175 -9.06 6.55 -25.45
N MET A 176 -8.93 5.52 -26.29
CA MET A 176 -9.53 5.58 -27.60
C MET A 176 -11.00 5.80 -27.30
N VAL A 177 -11.43 7.05 -27.36
CA VAL A 177 -12.82 7.41 -27.50
C VAL A 177 -13.20 6.73 -28.82
N MET A 178 -13.66 5.49 -28.71
CA MET A 178 -14.32 4.80 -29.80
C MET A 178 -15.40 5.77 -30.27
N PRO A 179 -15.32 6.31 -31.51
CA PRO A 179 -16.40 7.11 -32.02
C PRO A 179 -17.62 6.21 -32.04
N VAL A 180 -18.59 6.50 -31.18
CA VAL A 180 -19.89 5.82 -31.16
C VAL A 180 -20.45 5.92 -32.58
N PRO A 181 -20.64 4.81 -33.31
CA PRO A 181 -21.28 4.85 -34.61
C PRO A 181 -22.73 5.31 -34.39
N ARG A 182 -23.04 6.54 -34.79
CA ARG A 182 -24.41 6.99 -34.93
C ARG A 182 -25.03 6.24 -36.10
N GLY A 183 -25.73 5.16 -35.80
CA GLY A 183 -26.49 4.45 -36.82
C GLY A 183 -26.99 3.11 -36.31
N LEU A 184 -28.20 3.09 -35.77
CA LEU A 184 -29.34 2.35 -36.33
C LEU A 184 -30.53 2.50 -35.38
N SER A 185 -31.58 3.13 -35.89
CA SER A 185 -32.87 3.33 -35.26
C SER A 185 -33.48 1.99 -34.86
N TYR A 186 -33.62 1.74 -33.56
CA TYR A 186 -34.31 0.55 -33.05
C TYR A 186 -35.81 0.85 -32.94
N SER A 187 -36.62 0.07 -33.67
CA SER A 187 -38.09 0.11 -33.59
C SER A 187 -38.54 -0.68 -32.35
N PRO A 188 -39.43 -0.15 -31.49
CA PRO A 188 -39.92 -0.91 -30.35
C PRO A 188 -41.07 -1.82 -30.79
N SER A 189 -40.80 -3.12 -30.88
CA SER A 189 -41.86 -4.13 -30.85
C SER A 189 -41.82 -4.81 -29.49
N GLY A 190 -42.90 -4.65 -28.74
CA GLY A 190 -43.01 -5.09 -27.36
C GLY A 190 -43.09 -6.59 -27.21
N SER A 191 -42.72 -7.06 -26.02
CA SER A 191 -43.37 -8.17 -25.33
C SER A 191 -42.99 -8.10 -23.86
N ALA A 192 -43.99 -7.84 -23.03
CA ALA A 192 -43.92 -7.88 -21.59
C ALA A 192 -43.73 -9.33 -21.14
N ALA A 193 -42.65 -9.60 -20.40
CA ALA A 193 -42.49 -10.82 -19.62
C ALA A 193 -42.33 -10.44 -18.15
N THR A 194 -43.26 -10.96 -17.35
CA THR A 194 -43.42 -10.79 -15.91
C THR A 194 -42.23 -11.29 -15.08
N PRO A 195 -41.90 -10.65 -13.94
CA PRO A 195 -40.89 -11.17 -13.02
C PRO A 195 -41.43 -12.36 -12.20
N ASN A 196 -40.68 -13.46 -12.20
CA ASN A 196 -40.93 -14.62 -11.35
C ASN A 196 -40.25 -14.39 -9.98
N ILE A 197 -41.04 -14.06 -8.98
CA ILE A 197 -40.63 -13.96 -7.57
C ILE A 197 -40.62 -15.38 -7.01
N ALA A 198 -39.46 -16.04 -7.03
CA ALA A 198 -39.26 -17.28 -6.29
C ALA A 198 -38.53 -16.96 -4.98
N ALA A 199 -39.33 -16.89 -3.92
CA ALA A 199 -38.89 -16.93 -2.54
C ALA A 199 -38.05 -18.19 -2.28
N SER A 200 -36.89 -18.05 -1.64
CA SER A 200 -36.22 -19.19 -1.01
C SER A 200 -36.06 -18.95 0.47
N GLN A 201 -36.61 -19.90 1.21
CA GLN A 201 -37.01 -19.85 2.59
C GLN A 201 -35.84 -19.97 3.55
N ARG A 202 -36.04 -19.30 4.69
CA ARG A 202 -35.48 -19.59 6.01
C ARG A 202 -35.29 -21.08 6.26
N HIS A 203 -34.07 -21.48 6.64
CA HIS A 203 -33.89 -22.58 7.57
C HIS A 203 -33.19 -22.07 8.83
N ALA A 204 -34.01 -21.79 9.84
CA ALA A 204 -33.61 -21.87 11.24
C ALA A 204 -33.92 -23.30 11.72
N ARG A 205 -32.89 -24.00 12.18
CA ARG A 205 -32.93 -25.20 13.04
C ARG A 205 -31.86 -24.89 14.09
N GLY A 206 -32.19 -24.63 15.35
CA GLY A 206 -32.75 -25.60 16.31
C GLY A 206 -31.66 -26.64 16.61
N GLY A 207 -31.11 -26.83 17.80
CA GLY A 207 -31.53 -26.48 19.15
C GLY A 207 -30.97 -27.56 20.09
N GLY A 208 -30.75 -27.22 21.36
CA GLY A 208 -30.49 -28.16 22.47
C GLY A 208 -29.08 -28.79 22.49
N HIS A 209 -28.56 -29.31 23.59
CA HIS A 209 -28.93 -29.38 25.01
C HIS A 209 -27.68 -30.03 25.65
N ALA A 210 -27.13 -29.50 26.74
CA ALA A 210 -27.23 -30.09 28.09
C ALA A 210 -25.99 -30.89 28.54
N ARG A 211 -25.60 -30.55 29.77
CA ARG A 211 -24.71 -31.21 30.74
C ARG A 211 -23.20 -31.04 30.56
#